data_AF-A0A5C6DLE6-F1
#
_entry.id   AF-A0A5C6DLE6-F1
#
_cell.length_a   1.000
_cell.length_b   1.000
_cell.length_c   1.000
_cell.angle_alpha   90.00
_cell.angle_beta   90.00
_cell.angle_gamma   90.00
#
_symmetry.space_group_name_H-M   'P 1'
#
loop_
_entity.id
_entity.type
_entity.pdbx_description
1 polymer ?
#
loop_
_entity_poly.entity_id
_entity_poly.type
_entity_poly.pdbx_seq_one_letter_code
_entity_poly.pdbx_strand_id
1 'polypeptide(L)'
;MLNEIISTRSLPDYDATEVLWATFTTVVNLTNDAGKNVPEHDRQGLESLIEKFSEDEMQRLLKDVSVDSLVFLDPPLETVLTGPEGTADEVSTMRAIGTLRSSRDSDPKEALINLVKVLERICAHVLKEVPVAFDKEILSLTRKILYLLCILAVSKLKTDMYPDLQRKTRETDALK
;
A
#
# COMPACT_ATOMS: atom_id res chain seq x y z
N MET A 1 9.00 -0.69 -12.81
CA MET A 1 8.02 -1.45 -11.99
C MET A 1 8.55 -2.77 -11.45
N LEU A 2 8.40 -3.96 -12.08
CA LEU A 2 8.82 -5.21 -11.38
C LEU A 2 10.34 -5.28 -11.10
N ASN A 3 11.19 -4.96 -12.08
CA ASN A 3 12.64 -4.92 -11.89
C ASN A 3 13.05 -3.87 -10.84
N GLU A 4 12.33 -2.76 -10.80
CA GLU A 4 12.54 -1.66 -9.85
C GLU A 4 12.20 -2.10 -8.42
N ILE A 5 11.04 -2.74 -8.21
CA ILE A 5 10.65 -3.37 -6.94
C ILE A 5 11.74 -4.36 -6.49
N ILE A 6 12.21 -5.23 -7.38
CA ILE A 6 13.25 -6.21 -7.05
C ILE A 6 14.57 -5.52 -6.67
N SER A 7 14.95 -4.46 -7.37
CA SER A 7 16.19 -3.72 -7.10
C SER A 7 16.19 -3.04 -5.72
N THR A 8 15.03 -2.75 -5.15
CA THR A 8 14.94 -2.16 -3.80
C THR A 8 15.47 -3.10 -2.71
N ARG A 9 15.65 -4.40 -2.96
CA ARG A 9 16.21 -5.36 -1.99
C ARG A 9 17.63 -5.02 -1.56
N SER A 10 18.43 -4.43 -2.44
CA SER A 10 19.80 -4.00 -2.14
C SER A 10 19.90 -2.59 -1.56
N LEU A 11 18.79 -1.87 -1.44
CA LEU A 11 18.77 -0.50 -0.93
C LEU A 11 18.62 -0.46 0.60
N PRO A 12 19.15 0.59 1.26
CA PRO A 12 18.77 0.97 2.61
C PRO A 12 17.26 1.17 2.74
N ASP A 13 16.73 1.04 3.97
CA ASP A 13 15.28 1.07 4.19
C ASP A 13 14.63 2.38 3.77
N TYR A 14 15.31 3.51 3.95
CA TYR A 14 14.85 4.82 3.51
C TYR A 14 14.68 4.87 1.98
N ASP A 15 15.77 4.63 1.24
CA ASP A 15 15.76 4.67 -0.23
C ASP A 15 14.81 3.63 -0.83
N ALA A 16 14.75 2.43 -0.24
CA ALA A 16 13.81 1.39 -0.64
C ALA A 16 12.36 1.84 -0.46
N THR A 17 12.04 2.47 0.67
CA THR A 17 10.69 2.96 0.99
C THR A 17 10.27 4.05 0.01
N GLU A 18 11.14 5.02 -0.29
CA GLU A 18 10.87 6.07 -1.26
C GLU A 18 10.55 5.50 -2.65
N VAL A 19 11.41 4.60 -3.16
CA VAL A 19 11.21 3.97 -4.47
C VAL A 19 9.94 3.12 -4.50
N LEU A 20 9.66 2.34 -3.45
CA LEU A 20 8.45 1.52 -3.38
C LEU A 20 7.19 2.36 -3.30
N TRP A 21 7.20 3.45 -2.53
CA TRP A 21 6.06 4.37 -2.43
C TRP A 21 5.78 5.07 -3.77
N ALA A 22 6.82 5.56 -4.44
CA ALA A 22 6.71 6.16 -5.77
C ALA A 22 6.20 5.14 -6.81
N THR A 23 6.70 3.90 -6.75
CA THR A 23 6.24 2.81 -7.62
C THR A 23 4.76 2.51 -7.38
N PHE A 24 4.34 2.37 -6.12
CA PHE A 24 2.94 2.12 -5.76
C PHE A 24 2.04 3.23 -6.28
N THR A 25 2.38 4.48 -6.00
CA THR A 25 1.61 5.66 -6.46
C THR A 25 1.51 5.71 -7.98
N THR A 26 2.58 5.33 -8.69
CA THR A 26 2.55 5.21 -10.15
C THR A 26 1.57 4.12 -10.61
N VAL A 27 1.53 2.96 -9.92
CA VAL A 27 0.55 1.92 -10.23
C VAL A 27 -0.88 2.43 -10.03
N VAL A 28 -1.17 3.07 -8.89
CA VAL A 28 -2.51 3.60 -8.61
C VAL A 28 -2.93 4.59 -9.71
N ASN A 29 -2.05 5.53 -10.08
CA ASN A 29 -2.30 6.49 -11.15
C ASN A 29 -2.54 5.83 -12.52
N LEU A 30 -1.81 4.76 -12.85
CA LEU A 30 -2.02 3.99 -14.09
C LEU A 30 -3.34 3.21 -14.10
N THR A 31 -3.93 2.99 -12.93
CA THR A 31 -5.20 2.26 -12.77
C THR A 31 -6.40 3.19 -12.99
N ASN A 32 -6.19 4.51 -12.95
CA ASN A 32 -7.20 5.50 -13.32
C ASN A 32 -7.30 5.61 -14.84
N ASP A 33 -8.48 5.29 -15.38
CA ASP A 33 -8.76 5.41 -16.80
C ASP A 33 -8.64 6.88 -17.26
N ALA A 34 -8.08 7.06 -18.45
CA ALA A 34 -7.59 8.34 -18.97
C ALA A 34 -8.63 9.47 -18.93
N GLY A 35 -8.33 10.59 -18.27
CA GLY A 35 -8.95 11.87 -18.62
C GLY A 35 -9.39 12.82 -17.50
N LYS A 36 -9.18 12.52 -16.21
CA LYS A 36 -9.49 13.48 -15.13
C LYS A 36 -8.27 13.80 -14.27
N ASN A 37 -7.55 14.85 -14.67
CA ASN A 37 -6.62 15.56 -13.79
C ASN A 37 -7.44 16.27 -12.70
N VAL A 38 -7.56 15.69 -11.51
CA VAL A 38 -7.99 16.42 -10.31
C VAL A 38 -7.05 16.05 -9.15
N PRO A 39 -6.49 17.04 -8.43
CA PRO A 39 -5.46 16.84 -7.42
C PRO A 39 -6.04 16.60 -6.01
N GLU A 40 -7.10 15.79 -5.89
CA GLU A 40 -7.49 15.20 -4.60
C GLU A 40 -6.95 13.78 -4.58
N HIS A 41 -6.01 13.53 -3.66
CA HIS A 41 -5.30 12.25 -3.48
C HIS A 41 -6.22 11.04 -3.71
N ASP A 42 -6.12 10.53 -4.94
CA ASP A 42 -6.27 9.19 -5.51
C ASP A 42 -7.05 8.10 -4.76
N ARG A 43 -8.03 8.46 -3.93
CA ARG A 43 -8.88 7.49 -3.23
C ARG A 43 -9.63 6.62 -4.23
N GLN A 44 -10.09 7.22 -5.33
CA GLN A 44 -10.79 6.50 -6.39
C GLN A 44 -9.86 5.53 -7.14
N GLY A 45 -8.62 5.93 -7.46
CA GLY A 45 -7.67 5.03 -8.09
C GLY A 45 -7.22 3.92 -7.16
N LEU A 46 -7.05 4.24 -5.87
CA LEU A 46 -6.74 3.25 -4.84
C LEU A 46 -7.87 2.23 -4.69
N GLU A 47 -9.12 2.70 -4.59
CA GLU A 47 -10.29 1.84 -4.53
C GLU A 47 -10.40 0.98 -5.81
N SER A 48 -10.18 1.57 -6.98
CA SER A 48 -10.20 0.86 -8.28
C SER A 48 -9.10 -0.20 -8.38
N LEU A 49 -7.92 0.06 -7.82
CA LEU A 49 -6.83 -0.92 -7.74
C LEU A 49 -7.16 -2.05 -6.76
N ILE A 50 -7.64 -1.71 -5.56
CA ILE A 50 -7.98 -2.68 -4.52
C ILE A 50 -9.13 -3.58 -4.97
N GLU A 51 -10.08 -3.08 -5.75
CA GLU A 51 -11.17 -3.87 -6.35
C GLU A 51 -10.67 -4.99 -7.28
N LYS A 52 -9.42 -4.92 -7.75
CA LYS A 52 -8.80 -5.96 -8.57
C LYS A 52 -8.15 -7.06 -7.73
N PHE A 53 -8.08 -6.89 -6.41
CA PHE A 53 -7.50 -7.88 -5.51
C PHE A 53 -8.58 -8.88 -5.09
N SER A 54 -8.24 -10.16 -5.05
CA SER A 54 -9.14 -11.14 -4.45
C SER A 54 -9.16 -10.96 -2.92
N GLU A 55 -10.24 -11.40 -2.30
CA GLU A 55 -10.34 -11.36 -0.84
C GLU A 55 -9.19 -12.12 -0.16
N ASP A 56 -8.83 -13.29 -0.69
CA ASP A 56 -7.70 -14.08 -0.20
C ASP A 56 -6.36 -13.33 -0.28
N GLU A 57 -6.13 -12.57 -1.35
CA GLU A 57 -4.91 -11.77 -1.51
C GLU A 57 -4.87 -10.63 -0.48
N MET A 58 -5.99 -9.94 -0.28
CA MET A 58 -6.12 -8.88 0.72
C MET A 58 -5.90 -9.43 2.13
N GLN A 59 -6.57 -10.54 2.48
CA GLN A 59 -6.43 -11.16 3.80
C GLN A 59 -5.01 -11.66 4.05
N ARG A 60 -4.34 -12.26 3.04
CA ARG A 60 -2.95 -12.70 3.19
C ARG A 60 -2.01 -11.54 3.46
N LEU A 61 -2.18 -10.41 2.77
CA LEU A 61 -1.37 -9.21 3.01
C LEU A 61 -1.64 -8.64 4.41
N LEU A 62 -2.91 -8.51 4.79
CA LEU A 62 -3.31 -7.96 6.09
C LEU A 62 -2.88 -8.82 7.29
N LYS A 63 -2.69 -10.14 7.08
CA LYS A 63 -2.19 -11.09 8.08
C LYS A 63 -0.67 -11.27 8.04
N ASP A 64 0.05 -10.50 7.21
CA ASP A 64 1.51 -10.54 7.23
C ASP A 64 2.04 -10.02 8.56
N VAL A 65 3.08 -10.68 9.08
CA VAL A 65 3.71 -10.32 10.36
C VAL A 65 4.18 -8.87 10.39
N SER A 66 4.57 -8.30 9.24
CA SER A 66 5.02 -6.92 9.17
C SER A 66 3.87 -5.95 9.40
N VAL A 67 2.65 -6.28 8.94
CA VAL A 67 1.44 -5.49 9.19
C VAL A 67 1.06 -5.57 10.67
N ASP A 68 1.08 -6.78 11.25
CA ASP A 68 0.85 -6.96 12.69
C ASP A 68 1.84 -6.13 13.53
N SER A 69 3.14 -6.25 13.25
CA SER A 69 4.19 -5.52 13.97
C SER A 69 4.05 -4.01 13.84
N LEU A 70 3.64 -3.50 12.67
CA LEU A 70 3.45 -2.06 12.48
C LEU A 70 2.21 -1.55 13.24
N VAL A 71 1.11 -2.31 13.17
CA VAL A 71 -0.18 -1.92 13.75
C VAL A 71 -0.19 -2.04 15.27
N PHE A 72 0.62 -2.92 15.85
CA PHE A 72 0.73 -3.13 17.30
C PHE A 72 2.10 -2.72 17.86
N LEU A 73 2.73 -1.71 17.25
CA LEU A 73 3.99 -1.15 17.72
C LEU A 73 3.89 -0.65 19.18
N ASP A 74 5.00 -0.70 19.91
CA ASP A 74 5.14 -0.14 21.26
C ASP A 74 6.36 0.81 21.32
N PRO A 75 6.17 2.13 21.45
CA PRO A 75 4.90 2.84 21.66
C PRO A 75 3.98 2.76 20.43
N PRO A 76 2.64 2.92 20.61
CA PRO A 76 1.69 2.88 19.52
C PRO A 76 2.07 3.82 18.38
N LEU A 77 1.84 3.38 17.14
CA LEU A 77 2.17 4.16 15.95
C LEU A 77 1.50 5.54 15.95
N GLU A 78 0.29 5.64 16.52
CA GLU A 78 -0.40 6.90 16.76
C GLU A 78 0.44 7.90 17.56
N THR A 79 1.16 7.43 18.58
CA THR A 79 2.03 8.22 19.46
C THR A 79 3.33 8.62 18.75
N VAL A 80 3.81 7.81 17.81
CA VAL A 80 5.02 8.13 17.03
C VAL A 80 4.71 9.14 15.92
N LEU A 81 3.54 9.02 15.27
CA LEU A 81 3.12 9.88 14.16
C LEU A 81 2.43 11.18 14.59
N THR A 82 2.22 11.39 15.89
CA THR A 82 1.70 12.64 16.46
C THR A 82 2.86 13.59 16.72
N GLY A 83 2.84 14.74 16.04
CA GLY A 83 3.77 15.82 16.34
C GLY A 83 3.35 16.53 17.65
N PRO A 84 4.16 17.44 18.21
CA PRO A 84 3.83 18.13 19.45
C PRO A 84 2.56 19.02 19.39
N GLU A 85 1.92 19.19 18.23
CA GLU A 85 0.86 20.18 18.00
C GLU A 85 -0.55 19.64 17.74
N GLY A 86 -0.82 18.33 17.77
CA GLY A 86 -2.22 17.90 17.84
C GLY A 86 -3.02 18.17 16.56
N THR A 87 -2.47 17.92 15.37
CA THR A 87 -3.06 18.39 14.09
C THR A 87 -4.22 17.52 13.59
N ALA A 88 -5.05 18.04 12.66
CA ALA A 88 -6.17 17.30 12.07
C ALA A 88 -5.76 15.97 11.39
N ASP A 89 -4.51 15.89 10.90
CA ASP A 89 -3.93 14.68 10.32
C ASP A 89 -3.77 13.56 11.36
N GLU A 90 -3.61 13.90 12.64
CA GLU A 90 -3.45 12.92 13.71
C GLU A 90 -4.76 12.20 14.00
N VAL A 91 -5.87 12.93 14.07
CA VAL A 91 -7.21 12.35 14.24
C VAL A 91 -7.55 11.42 13.06
N SER A 92 -7.14 11.80 11.85
CA SER A 92 -7.30 10.97 10.65
C SER A 92 -6.46 9.69 10.73
N THR A 93 -5.20 9.81 11.18
CA THR A 93 -4.26 8.68 11.32
C THR A 93 -4.71 7.70 12.41
N MET A 94 -5.11 8.19 13.59
CA MET A 94 -5.68 7.36 14.66
C MET A 94 -6.93 6.62 14.18
N ARG A 95 -7.81 7.30 13.44
CA ARG A 95 -9.01 6.67 12.87
C ARG A 95 -8.62 5.59 11.88
N ALA A 96 -7.67 5.84 10.97
CA ALA A 96 -7.23 4.86 9.99
C ALA A 96 -6.66 3.61 10.68
N ILE A 97 -5.81 3.78 11.70
CA ILE A 97 -5.26 2.65 12.47
C ILE A 97 -6.38 1.90 13.22
N GLY A 98 -7.31 2.61 13.84
CA GLY A 98 -8.47 2.01 14.52
C GLY A 98 -9.37 1.20 13.57
N THR A 99 -9.65 1.73 12.38
CA THR A 99 -10.42 1.01 11.35
C THR A 99 -9.64 -0.20 10.86
N LEU A 100 -8.35 -0.06 10.54
CA LEU A 100 -7.48 -1.16 10.14
C LEU A 100 -7.50 -2.31 11.17
N ARG A 101 -7.38 -1.99 12.46
CA ARG A 101 -7.43 -3.00 13.55
C ARG A 101 -8.80 -3.69 13.64
N SER A 102 -9.89 -2.92 13.52
CA SER A 102 -11.25 -3.42 13.78
C SER A 102 -11.90 -4.13 12.58
N SER A 103 -11.51 -3.78 11.35
CA SER A 103 -12.12 -4.32 10.13
C SER A 103 -11.28 -5.42 9.46
N ARG A 104 -10.09 -5.73 9.98
CA ARG A 104 -9.11 -6.62 9.33
C ARG A 104 -9.66 -7.97 8.87
N ASP A 105 -10.47 -8.60 9.71
CA ASP A 105 -11.04 -9.93 9.45
C ASP A 105 -12.46 -9.88 8.88
N SER A 106 -13.17 -8.75 9.03
CA SER A 106 -14.58 -8.61 8.62
C SER A 106 -14.77 -7.87 7.30
N ASP A 107 -13.89 -6.93 6.99
CA ASP A 107 -13.88 -6.12 5.77
C ASP A 107 -12.41 -5.86 5.34
N PRO A 108 -11.80 -6.83 4.63
CA PRO A 108 -10.40 -6.72 4.21
C PRO A 108 -10.18 -5.61 3.17
N LYS A 109 -11.21 -5.18 2.45
CA LYS A 109 -11.12 -4.06 1.51
C LYS A 109 -10.92 -2.75 2.27
N GLU A 110 -11.81 -2.46 3.22
CA GLU A 110 -11.70 -1.25 4.05
C GLU A 110 -10.42 -1.28 4.90
N ALA A 111 -10.03 -2.45 5.42
CA ALA A 111 -8.78 -2.60 6.16
C ALA A 111 -7.57 -2.22 5.28
N LEU A 112 -7.52 -2.71 4.04
CA LEU A 112 -6.42 -2.42 3.12
C LEU A 112 -6.35 -0.94 2.71
N ILE A 113 -7.50 -0.29 2.48
CA ILE A 113 -7.55 1.17 2.23
C ILE A 113 -6.94 1.93 3.41
N ASN A 114 -7.30 1.55 4.64
CA ASN A 114 -6.78 2.22 5.83
C ASN A 114 -5.30 1.91 6.08
N LEU A 115 -4.82 0.70 5.75
CA LEU A 115 -3.38 0.40 5.74
C LEU A 115 -2.62 1.34 4.80
N VAL A 116 -3.10 1.56 3.58
CA VAL A 116 -2.44 2.46 2.63
C VAL A 116 -2.38 3.90 3.15
N LYS A 117 -3.46 4.40 3.78
CA LYS A 117 -3.46 5.72 4.42
C LYS A 117 -2.42 5.83 5.54
N VAL A 118 -2.24 4.77 6.33
CA VAL A 118 -1.21 4.72 7.37
C VAL A 118 0.19 4.76 6.75
N LEU A 119 0.44 3.99 5.70
CA LEU A 119 1.72 3.99 4.97
C LEU A 119 2.02 5.35 4.35
N GLU A 120 1.02 6.01 3.75
CA GLU A 120 1.13 7.37 3.22
C GLU A 120 1.60 8.35 4.31
N ARG A 121 0.99 8.28 5.50
CA ARG A 121 1.38 9.14 6.62
C ARG A 121 2.81 8.87 7.09
N ILE A 122 3.19 7.60 7.20
CA ILE A 122 4.56 7.22 7.56
C ILE A 122 5.56 7.77 6.53
N CYS A 123 5.31 7.58 5.24
CA CYS A 123 6.15 8.11 4.18
C CYS A 123 6.22 9.65 4.24
N ALA A 124 5.10 10.33 4.50
CA ALA A 124 5.09 11.78 4.60
C ALA A 124 5.86 12.31 5.82
N HIS A 125 5.84 11.59 6.95
CA HIS A 125 6.54 11.97 8.18
C HIS A 125 8.03 11.63 8.11
N VAL A 126 8.36 10.37 7.82
CA VAL A 126 9.74 9.87 7.87
C VAL A 126 10.61 10.39 6.73
N LEU A 127 10.03 10.76 5.58
CA LEU A 127 10.79 11.36 4.46
C LEU A 127 11.00 12.88 4.64
N LYS A 128 10.39 13.53 5.64
CA LYS A 128 10.47 14.98 5.85
C LYS A 128 11.22 15.39 7.13
N GLU A 129 11.21 14.57 8.17
CA GLU A 129 11.69 14.96 9.50
C GLU A 129 13.04 14.35 9.89
N VAL A 130 13.65 14.89 10.95
CA VAL A 130 14.91 14.39 11.50
C VAL A 130 14.67 13.00 12.12
N PRO A 131 15.53 12.00 11.85
CA PRO A 131 15.29 10.64 12.29
C PRO A 131 15.08 10.51 13.80
N VAL A 132 13.94 9.95 14.21
CA VAL A 132 13.61 9.56 15.59
C VAL A 132 14.06 8.12 15.83
N ALA A 133 14.26 7.73 17.09
CA ALA A 133 14.77 6.40 17.47
C ALA A 133 13.95 5.21 16.91
N PHE A 134 12.64 5.41 16.68
CA PHE A 134 11.73 4.37 16.16
C PHE A 134 11.67 4.31 14.63
N ASP A 135 12.23 5.30 13.94
CA ASP A 135 12.10 5.43 12.49
C ASP A 135 12.73 4.26 11.75
N LYS A 136 13.79 3.66 12.30
CA LYS A 136 14.42 2.50 11.67
C LYS A 136 13.50 1.28 11.65
N GLU A 137 12.81 1.00 12.76
CA GLU A 137 11.88 -0.13 12.84
C GLU A 137 10.65 0.12 11.96
N ILE A 138 10.08 1.33 12.06
CA ILE A 138 8.94 1.76 11.24
C ILE A 138 9.28 1.68 9.75
N LEU A 139 10.44 2.21 9.32
CA LEU A 139 10.88 2.12 7.92
C LEU A 139 11.08 0.68 7.46
N SER A 140 11.67 -0.17 8.30
CA SER A 140 11.88 -1.57 7.95
C SER A 140 10.55 -2.32 7.74
N LEU A 141 9.56 -2.07 8.61
CA LEU A 141 8.22 -2.64 8.48
C LEU A 141 7.48 -2.07 7.27
N THR A 142 7.48 -0.75 7.11
CA THR A 142 6.89 -0.05 5.96
C THR A 142 7.45 -0.56 4.64
N ARG A 143 8.77 -0.71 4.52
CA ARG A 143 9.42 -1.29 3.34
C ARG A 143 8.88 -2.69 3.02
N LYS A 144 8.76 -3.58 4.01
CA LYS A 144 8.25 -4.94 3.79
C LYS A 144 6.81 -4.94 3.30
N ILE A 145 5.96 -4.12 3.93
CA ILE A 145 4.55 -3.99 3.55
C ILE A 145 4.43 -3.42 2.14
N LEU A 146 5.13 -2.33 1.83
CA LEU A 146 5.14 -1.72 0.51
C LEU A 146 5.68 -2.67 -0.56
N TYR A 147 6.68 -3.49 -0.24
CA TYR A 147 7.19 -4.49 -1.17
C TYR A 147 6.10 -5.50 -1.56
N LEU A 148 5.39 -6.06 -0.58
CA LEU A 148 4.28 -7.00 -0.82
C LEU A 148 3.14 -6.34 -1.60
N LEU A 149 2.76 -5.12 -1.19
CA LEU A 149 1.71 -4.35 -1.83
C LEU A 149 2.04 -4.03 -3.29
N CYS A 150 3.27 -3.60 -3.59
CA CYS A 150 3.74 -3.31 -4.94
C CYS A 150 3.75 -4.54 -5.84
N ILE A 151 4.19 -5.71 -5.32
CA ILE A 151 4.15 -6.96 -6.07
C ILE A 151 2.71 -7.31 -6.45
N LEU A 152 1.78 -7.20 -5.49
CA LEU A 152 0.37 -7.48 -5.72
C LEU A 152 -0.23 -6.48 -6.71
N ALA A 153 -0.01 -5.18 -6.53
CA ALA A 153 -0.51 -4.12 -7.39
C ALA A 153 -0.04 -4.27 -8.86
N VAL A 154 1.26 -4.48 -9.07
CA VAL A 154 1.83 -4.66 -10.43
C VAL A 154 1.30 -5.95 -11.09
N SER A 155 0.99 -6.99 -10.31
CA SER A 155 0.40 -8.21 -10.85
C SER A 155 -0.97 -7.97 -11.50
N LYS A 156 -1.72 -6.96 -11.04
CA LYS A 156 -3.05 -6.61 -11.58
C LYS A 156 -2.98 -5.76 -12.84
N LEU A 157 -1.97 -4.89 -12.97
CA LEU A 157 -1.75 -4.12 -14.19
C LEU A 157 -1.50 -5.02 -15.42
N LYS A 158 -0.82 -6.16 -15.22
CA LYS A 158 -0.54 -7.10 -16.32
C LYS A 158 -1.81 -7.77 -16.88
N THR A 159 -2.86 -7.89 -16.07
CA THR A 159 -4.14 -8.48 -16.49
C THR A 159 -4.90 -7.53 -17.42
N ASP A 160 -4.76 -6.22 -17.21
CA ASP A 160 -5.51 -5.21 -17.96
C ASP A 160 -4.83 -4.75 -19.26
N MET A 161 -3.50 -4.91 -19.38
CA MET A 161 -2.77 -4.52 -20.58
C MET A 161 -2.92 -5.49 -21.77
N TYR A 162 -3.44 -6.71 -21.57
CA TYR A 162 -3.63 -7.71 -22.62
C TYR A 162 -4.91 -8.57 -22.46
N PRO A 163 -6.12 -7.98 -22.45
CA PRO A 163 -7.36 -8.74 -22.32
C PRO A 163 -7.60 -9.69 -23.51
N ASP A 164 -7.19 -9.29 -24.71
CA ASP A 164 -7.44 -10.05 -25.95
C ASP A 164 -6.59 -11.31 -26.11
N LEU A 165 -5.40 -11.35 -25.51
CA LEU A 165 -4.55 -12.56 -25.51
C LEU A 165 -5.13 -13.65 -24.60
N GLN A 166 -5.79 -13.28 -23.50
CA GLN A 166 -6.43 -14.26 -22.61
C GLN A 166 -7.73 -14.84 -23.17
N ARG A 167 -8.49 -14.07 -23.96
CA ARG A 167 -9.71 -14.57 -24.64
C ARG A 167 -9.34 -15.61 -25.71
N LYS A 168 -8.26 -15.37 -26.45
CA LYS A 168 -7.82 -16.26 -27.55
C LYS A 168 -7.31 -17.62 -27.07
N THR A 169 -6.65 -17.68 -25.92
CA THR A 169 -6.17 -18.97 -25.34
C THR A 169 -7.32 -19.83 -24.82
N ARG A 170 -8.35 -19.23 -24.22
CA ARG A 170 -9.52 -19.99 -23.72
C ARG A 170 -10.41 -20.54 -24.83
N GLU A 171 -10.51 -19.84 -25.95
CA GLU A 171 -11.26 -20.33 -27.12
C GLU A 171 -10.56 -21.51 -27.82
N THR A 172 -9.21 -21.55 -27.83
CA THR A 172 -8.47 -22.66 -28.42
C THR A 172 -8.48 -23.94 -27.59
N ASP A 173 -8.65 -23.84 -26.27
CA ASP A 173 -8.73 -25.00 -25.37
C ASP A 173 -10.15 -25.57 -25.26
N ALA A 174 -11.18 -24.79 -25.60
CA ALA A 174 -12.58 -25.24 -25.68
C ALA A 174 -12.94 -25.95 -27.01
N LEU A 175 -12.01 -25.97 -27.98
CA LEU A 175 -12.17 -26.56 -29.31
C LEU A 175 -11.35 -27.86 -29.51
N LYS A 176 -10.83 -28.45 -28.43
CA LYS A 176 -10.19 -29.77 -28.41
C LYS A 176 -10.96 -30.73 -27.51
#